data_AF-A0A355DT73-F1
#
_entry.id   AF-A0A355DT73-F1
#
_cell.length_a   1.000
_cell.length_b   1.000
_cell.length_c   1.000
_cell.angle_alpha   90.00
_cell.angle_beta   90.00
_cell.angle_gamma   90.00
#
_symmetry.space_group_name_H-M   'P 1'
#
loop_
_entity.id
_entity.type
_entity.pdbx_description
1 polymer ?
#
loop_
_entity_poly.entity_id
_entity_poly.type
_entity_poly.pdbx_seq_one_letter_code
_entity_poly.pdbx_strand_id
1 'polypeptide(L)'
;MTEFHTGLPSIRQLQGFIKEARQVEVKLMTNEVFTGTVRWQDQDCVCLLNENDQPIIIWRHALVYIKPQNGGGGSRALQVQEEHSVASFDNLFEG
;
A
#
# COMPACT_ATOMS: atom_id res chain seq x y z
N MET A 1 -6.64 -7.39 -31.80
CA MET A 1 -6.84 -6.06 -31.18
C MET A 1 -7.50 -6.30 -29.84
N THR A 2 -6.74 -6.26 -28.76
CA THR A 2 -7.29 -6.40 -27.41
C THR A 2 -7.78 -5.03 -26.95
N GLU A 3 -9.08 -4.84 -27.07
CA GLU A 3 -9.75 -3.59 -26.71
C GLU A 3 -9.61 -3.34 -25.20
N PHE A 4 -9.17 -2.13 -24.86
CA PHE A 4 -9.07 -1.67 -23.48
C PHE A 4 -10.48 -1.38 -22.95
N HIS A 5 -11.18 -2.41 -22.47
CA HIS A 5 -12.55 -2.27 -21.97
C HIS A 5 -12.57 -1.55 -20.61
N THR A 6 -12.78 -0.23 -20.63
CA THR A 6 -12.96 0.63 -19.44
C THR A 6 -14.17 0.22 -18.57
N GLY A 7 -14.99 -0.71 -19.04
CA GLY A 7 -16.03 -1.39 -18.26
C GLY A 7 -15.51 -2.38 -17.22
N LEU A 8 -14.27 -2.87 -17.36
CA LEU A 8 -13.73 -3.90 -16.48
C LEU A 8 -13.43 -3.36 -15.08
N PRO A 9 -13.82 -4.07 -14.01
CA PRO A 9 -13.65 -3.60 -12.63
C PRO A 9 -12.17 -3.42 -12.27
N SER A 10 -11.28 -4.26 -12.80
CA SER A 10 -9.83 -4.14 -12.59
C SER A 10 -9.26 -2.84 -13.16
N ILE A 11 -9.65 -2.50 -14.40
CA ILE A 11 -9.24 -1.26 -15.05
C ILE A 11 -9.80 -0.07 -14.30
N ARG A 12 -11.08 -0.10 -13.89
CA ARG A 12 -11.71 0.97 -13.11
C ARG A 12 -11.01 1.22 -11.78
N GLN A 13 -10.65 0.17 -11.05
CA GLN A 13 -9.94 0.29 -9.78
C GLN A 13 -8.56 0.95 -9.95
N LEU A 14 -7.75 0.46 -10.90
CA LEU A 14 -6.45 1.09 -11.18
C LEU A 14 -6.59 2.52 -11.70
N GLN A 15 -7.61 2.80 -12.53
CA GLN A 15 -7.91 4.17 -12.95
C GLN A 15 -8.29 5.07 -11.76
N GLY A 16 -8.98 4.54 -10.75
CA GLY A 16 -9.23 5.23 -9.48
C GLY A 16 -7.92 5.61 -8.79
N PHE A 17 -7.00 4.65 -8.63
CA PHE A 17 -5.70 4.90 -8.02
C PHE A 17 -4.87 5.96 -8.77
N ILE A 18 -4.89 5.94 -10.11
CA ILE A 18 -4.21 6.93 -10.95
C ILE A 18 -4.80 8.32 -10.74
N LYS A 19 -6.14 8.45 -10.78
CA LYS A 19 -6.83 9.75 -10.63
C LYS A 19 -6.63 10.35 -9.25
N GLU A 20 -6.62 9.52 -8.22
CA GLU A 20 -6.44 9.94 -6.83
C GLU A 20 -4.96 10.14 -6.45
N ALA A 21 -4.02 9.83 -7.35
CA ALA A 21 -2.58 9.73 -7.04
C ALA A 21 -2.33 8.93 -5.75
N ARG A 22 -3.10 7.85 -5.58
CA ARG A 22 -3.19 7.14 -4.30
C ARG A 22 -1.96 6.30 -4.06
N GLN A 23 -1.46 6.32 -2.82
CA GLN A 23 -0.37 5.46 -2.41
C GLN A 23 -0.85 4.01 -2.33
N VAL A 24 -0.15 3.11 -3.02
CA VAL A 24 -0.46 1.70 -3.15
C VAL A 24 0.74 0.84 -2.76
N GLU A 25 0.43 -0.34 -2.26
CA GLU A 25 1.36 -1.45 -2.07
C GLU A 25 1.13 -2.47 -3.18
N VAL A 26 2.21 -2.86 -3.83
CA VAL A 26 2.25 -3.81 -4.94
C VAL A 26 3.12 -4.98 -4.54
N LYS A 27 2.58 -6.21 -4.55
CA LYS A 27 3.37 -7.42 -4.29
C LYS A 27 3.60 -8.19 -5.59
N LEU A 28 4.83 -8.61 -5.80
CA LEU A 28 5.24 -9.43 -6.93
C LEU A 28 5.30 -10.93 -6.60
N MET A 29 5.29 -11.76 -7.65
CA MET A 29 5.46 -13.22 -7.54
C MET A 29 6.82 -13.60 -6.95
N THR A 30 7.82 -12.71 -7.05
CA THR A 30 9.15 -12.83 -6.42
C THR A 30 9.12 -12.63 -4.89
N ASN A 31 7.95 -12.38 -4.31
CA ASN A 31 7.73 -11.94 -2.91
C ASN A 31 8.26 -10.55 -2.57
N GLU A 32 8.75 -9.79 -3.55
CA GLU A 32 9.09 -8.38 -3.39
C GLU A 32 7.82 -7.54 -3.25
N VAL A 33 7.91 -6.49 -2.44
CA VAL A 33 6.83 -5.53 -2.22
C VAL A 33 7.34 -4.14 -2.54
N PHE A 34 6.63 -3.46 -3.43
CA PHE A 34 6.89 -2.08 -3.80
C PHE A 34 5.78 -1.17 -3.28
N THR A 35 6.16 0.03 -2.87
CA THR A 35 5.25 1.08 -2.45
C THR A 35 5.41 2.27 -3.38
N GLY A 36 4.29 2.88 -3.76
CA GLY A 36 4.33 4.04 -4.64
C GLY A 36 2.97 4.53 -5.10
N THR A 37 2.94 5.37 -6.12
CA THR A 37 1.70 5.84 -6.76
C THR A 37 1.62 5.32 -8.19
N VAL A 38 0.42 4.93 -8.63
CA VAL A 38 0.24 4.44 -10.00
C VAL A 38 0.18 5.62 -10.96
N ARG A 39 1.11 5.70 -11.92
CA ARG A 39 1.16 6.82 -12.88
C ARG A 39 0.33 6.57 -14.13
N TRP A 40 0.40 5.35 -14.65
CA TRP A 40 -0.36 4.87 -15.80
C TRP A 40 -0.44 3.34 -15.77
N GLN A 41 -1.37 2.80 -16.54
CA GLN A 41 -1.47 1.37 -16.82
C GLN A 41 -1.72 1.18 -18.31
N ASP A 42 -1.27 0.06 -18.83
CA ASP A 42 -1.68 -0.47 -20.12
C ASP A 42 -2.19 -1.91 -19.93
N GLN A 43 -2.24 -2.66 -21.03
CA GLN A 43 -2.80 -4.01 -21.03
C GLN A 43 -1.89 -5.02 -20.31
N ASP A 44 -0.59 -4.80 -20.33
CA ASP A 44 0.42 -5.76 -19.90
C ASP A 44 1.26 -5.24 -18.74
N CYS A 45 1.27 -3.93 -18.51
CA CYS A 45 2.17 -3.22 -17.61
C CYS A 45 1.42 -2.20 -16.74
N VAL A 46 2.01 -1.93 -15.57
CA VAL A 46 1.62 -0.87 -14.65
C VAL A 46 2.87 -0.09 -14.29
N CYS A 47 2.80 1.23 -14.37
CA CYS A 47 3.90 2.11 -13.95
C CYS A 47 3.63 2.63 -12.54
N LEU A 48 4.56 2.35 -11.64
CA LEU A 48 4.58 2.79 -10.25
C LEU A 48 5.68 3.84 -10.08
N LEU A 49 5.37 4.98 -9.47
CA LEU A 49 6.37 5.94 -9.01
C LEU A 49 6.70 5.62 -7.55
N ASN A 50 7.97 5.39 -7.24
CA ASN A 50 8.42 5.23 -5.87
C ASN A 50 8.49 6.58 -5.12
N GLU A 51 8.95 6.56 -3.87
CA GLU A 51 9.07 7.77 -3.03
C GLU A 51 10.02 8.84 -3.60
N ASN A 52 10.90 8.47 -4.52
CA ASN A 52 11.85 9.37 -5.18
C ASN A 52 11.38 9.80 -6.59
N ASP A 53 10.09 9.62 -6.91
CA ASP A 53 9.51 9.85 -8.24
C ASP A 53 10.19 9.05 -9.37
N GLN A 54 10.90 7.97 -9.04
CA GLN A 54 11.51 7.12 -10.05
C GLN A 54 10.47 6.12 -10.58
N PRO A 55 10.31 6.04 -11.92
CA PRO A 55 9.36 5.13 -12.52
C PRO A 55 9.86 3.69 -12.51
N ILE A 56 8.99 2.79 -12.04
CA ILE A 56 9.16 1.34 -12.06
C ILE A 56 8.06 0.76 -12.93
N ILE A 57 8.44 0.09 -14.03
CA ILE A 57 7.52 -0.60 -14.92
C ILE A 57 7.39 -2.04 -14.43
N ILE A 58 6.18 -2.40 -14.02
CA ILE A 58 5.87 -3.72 -13.48
C ILE A 58 4.96 -4.44 -14.47
N TRP A 59 5.36 -5.64 -14.87
CA TRP A 59 4.55 -6.51 -15.71
C TRP A 59 3.38 -7.09 -14.91
N ARG A 60 2.17 -7.03 -15.46
CA ARG A 60 0.95 -7.50 -14.80
C ARG A 60 0.98 -8.99 -14.47
N HIS A 61 1.66 -9.80 -15.29
CA HIS A 61 1.84 -11.23 -15.01
C HIS A 61 2.75 -11.51 -13.82
N ALA A 62 3.58 -10.55 -13.41
CA ALA A 62 4.42 -10.64 -12.22
C ALA A 62 3.73 -10.11 -10.96
N LEU A 63 2.53 -9.53 -11.07
CA LEU A 63 1.76 -9.02 -9.94
C LEU A 63 1.02 -10.15 -9.23
N VAL A 64 1.17 -10.22 -7.90
CA VAL A 64 0.27 -10.99 -7.03
C VAL A 64 -0.94 -10.14 -6.67
N TYR A 65 -0.70 -8.91 -6.19
CA TYR A 65 -1.77 -7.97 -5.85
C TYR A 65 -1.30 -6.51 -5.95
N ILE A 66 -2.30 -5.63 -5.99
CA ILE A 66 -2.17 -4.19 -5.76
C ILE A 66 -3.27 -3.76 -4.78
N LYS A 67 -2.91 -3.02 -3.74
CA LYS A 67 -3.86 -2.53 -2.73
C LYS A 67 -3.47 -1.12 -2.28
N PRO A 68 -4.40 -0.30 -1.77
CA PRO A 68 -4.05 0.98 -1.17
C PRO A 68 -3.26 0.80 0.14
N GLN A 69 -2.28 1.67 0.40
CA GLN A 69 -1.36 1.60 1.55
C GLN A 69 -1.99 2.10 2.88
N ASN A 70 -3.23 1.73 3.17
CA ASN A 70 -4.14 2.28 4.20
C ASN A 70 -4.90 3.53 3.77
N GLY A 71 -6.23 3.46 3.91
CA GLY A 71 -7.17 4.55 3.61
C GLY A 71 -8.54 4.10 3.06
N GLY A 72 -8.90 2.82 3.17
CA GLY A 72 -10.19 2.28 2.69
C GLY A 72 -10.97 1.46 3.72
N GLY A 73 -10.58 1.57 5.00
CA GLY A 73 -11.18 0.85 6.14
C GLY A 73 -10.21 0.91 7.32
N GLY A 74 -10.55 1.65 8.37
CA GLY A 74 -9.61 2.04 9.43
C GLY A 74 -9.06 0.88 10.26
N SER A 75 -7.74 0.87 10.44
CA SER A 75 -7.12 0.58 11.74
C SER A 75 -6.66 1.91 12.31
N ARG A 76 -7.56 2.60 13.01
CA ARG A 76 -7.28 3.82 13.79
C ARG A 76 -6.94 3.48 15.24
N ALA A 77 -6.43 2.27 15.49
CA ALA A 77 -6.37 1.68 16.84
C ALA A 77 -4.95 1.51 17.41
N LEU A 78 -3.87 1.77 16.67
CA LEU A 78 -2.53 1.50 17.18
C LEU A 78 -1.59 2.67 16.91
N GLN A 79 -1.88 3.79 17.55
CA GLN A 79 -0.86 4.79 17.83
C GLN A 79 -1.23 5.52 19.12
N VAL A 80 -1.03 4.86 20.25
CA VAL A 80 -0.92 5.50 21.57
C VAL A 80 0.44 5.14 22.14
N GLN A 81 1.15 6.17 22.59
CA GLN A 81 2.57 6.30 22.89
C GLN A 81 3.15 5.27 23.87
N GLU A 82 4.36 4.80 23.55
CA GLU A 82 5.37 4.47 24.57
C GLU A 82 5.96 5.77 25.12
N GLU A 83 5.70 6.10 26.38
CA GLU A 83 6.60 6.90 27.23
C GLU A 83 6.57 6.34 28.67
N HIS A 84 7.72 5.78 29.09
CA HIS A 84 8.45 6.01 30.35
C HIS A 84 7.63 6.40 31.61
N SER A 85 7.84 5.92 32.84
CA SER A 85 9.00 5.33 33.52
C SER A 85 8.60 5.07 34.99
N VAL A 86 9.06 3.96 35.57
CA VAL A 86 9.51 3.76 36.96
C VAL A 86 8.73 4.46 38.09
N ALA A 87 7.98 3.68 38.87
CA ALA A 87 8.33 3.36 40.27
C ALA A 87 7.25 2.46 40.88
N SER A 88 7.61 1.25 41.28
CA SER A 88 6.87 0.53 42.32
C SER A 88 7.86 -0.30 43.12
N PHE A 89 8.71 0.43 43.84
CA PHE A 89 9.36 -0.02 45.06
C PHE A 89 8.45 0.50 46.16
N ASP A 90 7.51 -0.31 46.62
CA ASP A 90 6.87 -0.21 47.95
C ASP A 90 5.88 -1.36 48.07
N ASN A 91 6.46 -2.57 48.16
CA ASN A 91 5.77 -3.74 48.65
C ASN A 91 6.72 -4.41 49.66
N LEU A 92 6.91 -3.74 50.78
CA LEU A 92 7.68 -4.21 51.92
C LEU A 92 7.20 -3.46 53.14
N PHE A 93 6.85 -4.24 54.18
CA PHE A 93 6.35 -3.83 55.50
C PHE A 93 4.87 -3.41 55.53
N GLU A 94 4.01 -3.86 56.44
CA GLU A 94 3.99 -4.86 57.50
C GLU A 94 2.57 -4.72 58.12
N GLY A 95 2.03 -5.77 58.72
CA GLY A 95 0.98 -5.66 59.76
C GLY A 95 -0.42 -6.12 59.38
#